data_AF-A0A0Q4E8V4-F1
#
_entry.id   AF-A0A0Q4E8V4-F1
#
_cell.length_a   1.000
_cell.length_b   1.000
_cell.length_c   1.000
_cell.angle_alpha   90.00
_cell.angle_beta   90.00
_cell.angle_gamma   90.00
#
_symmetry.space_group_name_H-M   'P 1'
#
loop_
_entity.id
_entity.type
_entity.pdbx_description
1 polymer ?
#
loop_
_entity_poly.entity_id
_entity_poly.type
_entity_poly.pdbx_seq_one_letter_code
_entity_poly.pdbx_strand_id
1 'polypeptide(L)'
;MIKHFVLIITLSIFLSSCAKPSEHQEKGRHNSNTKSISKLQNSDKENQAPKVVIEGSDLIVFYNNKKTVYKNLVVNEMSVSTELIQTNNTGFSLLYEQNASLTKIKEKYNFIYSDTGILLIDKEIIKFGQDGLMINRLYIDNFNMLNKTYENLQSLGAELPDNFEQASSSMSIYDSKNIPFATQNFQYSTEDLFISYPDVKDGDINISNVESANNQAFNLEKIGANQQSKILLEQIIRQFPDRIVAYLNLADVLWKIQDQNQAKINYTKYLSLMKSQNKNLSKVPQRVYDRIK
;
A
#
# COMPACT_ATOMS: atom_id res chain seq x y z
N MET A 1 -46.46 -21.32 -19.69
CA MET A 1 -45.83 -21.12 -21.01
C MET A 1 -44.33 -21.09 -20.80
N ILE A 2 -43.66 -22.23 -20.96
CA ILE A 2 -42.24 -22.44 -20.71
C ILE A 2 -41.53 -22.33 -22.07
N LYS A 3 -40.57 -21.41 -22.21
CA LYS A 3 -39.69 -21.35 -23.38
C LYS A 3 -38.29 -21.78 -22.95
N HIS A 4 -37.89 -22.97 -23.39
CA HIS A 4 -36.52 -23.46 -23.32
C HIS A 4 -35.63 -22.68 -24.30
N PHE A 5 -34.46 -22.26 -23.84
CA PHE A 5 -33.39 -21.73 -24.68
C PHE A 5 -32.31 -22.81 -24.79
N VAL A 6 -32.07 -23.25 -26.02
CA VAL A 6 -31.12 -24.31 -26.37
C VAL A 6 -29.73 -23.70 -26.59
N LEU A 7 -28.75 -24.34 -25.96
CA LEU A 7 -27.31 -24.11 -26.05
C LEU A 7 -26.76 -24.73 -27.36
N ILE A 8 -25.98 -23.99 -28.15
CA ILE A 8 -25.21 -24.54 -29.27
C ILE A 8 -23.72 -24.24 -29.03
N ILE A 9 -22.96 -25.32 -28.86
CA ILE A 9 -21.50 -25.35 -28.79
C ILE A 9 -21.00 -25.75 -30.19
N THR A 10 -20.07 -24.99 -30.76
CA THR A 10 -19.31 -25.39 -31.95
C THR A 10 -17.82 -25.48 -31.61
N LEU A 11 -17.31 -26.69 -31.74
CA LEU A 11 -15.91 -27.09 -31.57
C LEU A 11 -15.28 -27.22 -32.96
N SER A 12 -14.21 -26.50 -33.24
CA SER A 12 -13.46 -26.63 -34.49
C SER A 12 -12.02 -27.06 -34.19
N ILE A 13 -11.71 -28.30 -34.55
CA ILE A 13 -10.39 -28.90 -34.56
C ILE A 13 -9.80 -28.70 -35.95
N PHE A 14 -8.55 -28.23 -36.05
CA PHE A 14 -7.72 -28.47 -37.24
C PHE A 14 -6.37 -29.04 -36.81
N LEU A 15 -6.04 -30.16 -37.45
CA LEU A 15 -4.81 -30.92 -37.32
C LEU A 15 -3.96 -30.76 -38.60
N SER A 16 -2.64 -30.86 -38.38
CA SER A 16 -1.61 -31.40 -39.28
C SER A 16 -1.06 -30.55 -40.43
N SER A 17 0.26 -30.36 -40.43
CA SER A 17 1.13 -31.05 -41.41
C SER A 17 2.62 -30.96 -41.06
N CYS A 18 3.30 -32.09 -41.17
CA CYS A 18 4.74 -32.33 -41.06
C CYS A 18 5.57 -31.69 -42.17
N ALA A 19 6.85 -31.40 -41.88
CA ALA A 19 7.99 -31.75 -42.74
C ALA A 19 9.33 -31.67 -41.97
N LYS A 20 10.16 -32.71 -42.14
CA LYS A 20 11.59 -32.90 -41.81
C LYS A 20 12.16 -33.71 -43.00
N PRO A 21 13.47 -33.98 -43.16
CA PRO A 21 14.70 -33.35 -42.61
C PRO A 21 15.80 -33.17 -43.70
N SER A 22 17.00 -32.70 -43.35
CA SER A 22 18.23 -33.19 -43.97
C SER A 22 19.41 -33.20 -42.99
N GLU A 23 20.12 -34.32 -42.96
CA GLU A 23 21.39 -34.56 -42.27
C GLU A 23 22.57 -34.33 -43.23
N HIS A 24 23.72 -33.92 -42.69
CA HIS A 24 25.03 -34.53 -42.99
C HIS A 24 26.08 -34.14 -41.92
N GLN A 25 26.40 -35.11 -41.05
CA GLN A 25 27.72 -35.68 -40.68
C GLN A 25 29.00 -35.03 -41.31
N GLU A 26 30.20 -34.96 -40.71
CA GLU A 26 30.84 -35.58 -39.52
C GLU A 26 32.30 -35.05 -39.35
N LYS A 27 32.93 -35.39 -38.20
CA LYS A 27 34.39 -35.45 -37.85
C LYS A 27 35.09 -34.13 -37.49
N GLY A 28 35.81 -33.97 -36.38
CA GLY A 28 36.28 -34.86 -35.32
C GLY A 28 37.78 -34.58 -35.01
N ARG A 29 38.15 -34.25 -33.76
CA ARG A 29 39.33 -34.76 -33.01
C ARG A 29 39.73 -33.94 -31.75
N HIS A 30 39.96 -34.72 -30.69
CA HIS A 30 40.98 -34.68 -29.62
C HIS A 30 41.05 -33.60 -28.53
N ASN A 31 40.80 -34.10 -27.29
CA ASN A 31 41.62 -34.05 -26.07
C ASN A 31 42.21 -32.71 -25.59
N SER A 32 41.82 -32.31 -24.38
CA SER A 32 42.73 -32.32 -23.23
C SER A 32 42.00 -32.13 -21.90
N ASN A 33 42.38 -32.95 -20.93
CA ASN A 33 42.10 -32.83 -19.51
C ASN A 33 42.42 -31.44 -18.95
N THR A 34 41.49 -30.87 -18.19
CA THR A 34 41.84 -30.10 -16.98
C THR A 34 40.75 -30.27 -15.92
N LYS A 35 41.07 -31.05 -14.89
CA LYS A 35 40.45 -30.92 -13.57
C LYS A 35 40.79 -29.54 -13.04
N SER A 36 39.80 -28.68 -12.85
CA SER A 36 39.90 -27.52 -11.96
C SER A 36 38.65 -27.43 -11.10
N ILE A 37 38.78 -28.08 -9.94
CA ILE A 37 38.33 -27.65 -8.61
C ILE A 37 37.20 -26.62 -8.60
N SER A 38 36.04 -27.11 -8.13
CA SER A 38 34.92 -26.38 -7.57
C SER A 38 35.35 -25.15 -6.76
N LYS A 39 35.05 -23.96 -7.28
CA LYS A 39 34.68 -22.82 -6.44
C LYS A 39 33.17 -22.62 -6.63
N LEU A 40 32.39 -23.16 -5.69
CA LEU A 40 31.11 -22.55 -5.34
C LEU A 40 31.44 -21.11 -4.92
N GLN A 41 31.21 -20.16 -5.81
CA GLN A 41 31.02 -18.78 -5.43
C GLN A 41 29.52 -18.52 -5.42
N ASN A 42 29.06 -18.21 -4.22
CA ASN A 42 27.73 -17.76 -3.86
C ASN A 42 26.97 -17.17 -5.04
N SER A 43 25.93 -17.87 -5.49
CA SER A 43 24.85 -17.22 -6.20
C SER A 43 24.27 -16.18 -5.26
N ASP A 44 24.37 -14.91 -5.66
CA ASP A 44 23.59 -13.82 -5.11
C ASP A 44 22.16 -14.31 -4.92
N LYS A 45 21.69 -14.33 -3.66
CA LYS A 45 20.27 -14.52 -3.37
C LYS A 45 19.58 -13.26 -3.86
N GLU A 46 19.26 -13.24 -5.14
CA GLU A 46 18.40 -12.25 -5.75
C GLU A 46 17.10 -12.25 -4.94
N ASN A 47 16.91 -11.20 -4.14
CA ASN A 47 15.83 -11.14 -3.18
C ASN A 47 14.54 -11.02 -3.98
N GLN A 48 13.82 -12.14 -4.15
CA GLN A 48 12.61 -12.17 -4.96
C GLN A 48 11.63 -11.10 -4.47
N ALA A 49 11.03 -10.38 -5.43
CA ALA A 49 10.03 -9.38 -5.13
C ALA A 49 8.88 -10.00 -4.30
N PRO A 50 8.28 -9.24 -3.37
CA PRO A 50 7.16 -9.74 -2.59
C PRO A 50 6.02 -10.19 -3.51
N LYS A 51 5.35 -11.29 -3.15
CA LYS A 51 4.21 -11.80 -3.89
C LYS A 51 3.08 -12.17 -2.95
N VAL A 52 1.86 -11.82 -3.33
CA VAL A 52 0.64 -12.16 -2.59
C VAL A 52 -0.31 -12.92 -3.50
N VAL A 53 -0.85 -14.04 -3.00
CA VAL A 53 -1.83 -14.84 -3.72
C VAL A 53 -2.98 -15.23 -2.79
N ILE A 54 -4.15 -15.43 -3.38
CA ILE A 54 -5.34 -15.94 -2.69
C ILE A 54 -5.46 -17.44 -2.97
N GLU A 55 -5.65 -18.23 -1.92
CA GLU A 55 -5.98 -19.66 -2.01
C GLU A 55 -7.21 -19.94 -1.12
N GLY A 56 -8.39 -20.07 -1.73
CA GLY A 56 -9.64 -20.22 -0.98
C GLY A 56 -9.98 -18.95 -0.17
N SER A 57 -10.19 -19.10 1.14
CA SER A 57 -10.39 -17.99 2.08
C SER A 57 -9.09 -17.41 2.65
N ASP A 58 -7.94 -17.97 2.28
CA ASP A 58 -6.65 -17.63 2.85
C ASP A 58 -5.85 -16.68 1.93
N LEU A 59 -5.05 -15.83 2.57
CA LEU A 59 -4.07 -14.99 1.91
C LEU A 59 -2.67 -15.56 2.15
N ILE A 60 -1.92 -15.76 1.07
CA ILE A 60 -0.56 -16.29 1.14
C ILE A 60 0.41 -15.21 0.69
N VAL A 61 1.37 -14.91 1.56
CA VAL A 61 2.39 -13.89 1.34
C VAL A 61 3.75 -14.55 1.25
N PHE A 62 4.46 -14.26 0.17
CA PHE A 62 5.85 -14.61 -0.05
C PHE A 62 6.70 -13.35 0.09
N TYR A 63 7.53 -13.29 1.12
CA TYR A 63 8.38 -12.13 1.42
C TYR A 63 9.70 -12.59 2.04
N ASN A 64 10.84 -12.08 1.59
CA ASN A 64 12.18 -12.45 2.08
C ASN A 64 12.40 -13.98 2.15
N ASN A 65 11.99 -14.71 1.10
CA ASN A 65 12.02 -16.19 1.02
C ASN A 65 11.18 -16.93 2.07
N LYS A 66 10.29 -16.24 2.78
CA LYS A 66 9.36 -16.82 3.75
C LYS A 66 7.95 -16.85 3.15
N LYS A 67 7.31 -18.02 3.22
CA LYS A 67 5.86 -18.18 2.96
C LYS A 67 5.12 -18.02 4.29
N THR A 68 4.18 -17.10 4.35
CA THR A 68 3.28 -16.92 5.50
C THR A 68 1.84 -17.03 5.02
N VAL A 69 1.01 -17.76 5.76
CA VAL A 69 -0.41 -17.95 5.45
C VAL A 69 -1.25 -17.22 6.49
N TYR A 70 -2.13 -16.35 6.03
CA TYR A 70 -3.11 -15.64 6.86
C TYR A 70 -4.48 -16.22 6.60
N LYS A 71 -5.10 -16.73 7.65
CA LYS A 71 -6.34 -17.51 7.55
C LYS A 71 -7.56 -16.61 7.48
N ASN A 72 -8.52 -16.96 6.63
CA ASN A 72 -9.83 -16.31 6.59
C ASN A 72 -9.77 -14.78 6.45
N LEU A 73 -8.90 -14.29 5.56
CA LEU A 73 -8.88 -12.88 5.16
C LEU A 73 -9.68 -12.65 3.88
N VAL A 74 -9.95 -13.69 3.09
CA VAL A 74 -10.72 -13.57 1.86
C VAL A 74 -12.12 -14.09 2.11
N VAL A 75 -13.10 -13.22 1.91
CA VAL A 75 -14.53 -13.53 2.03
C VAL A 75 -15.18 -13.32 0.68
N ASN A 76 -15.73 -14.40 0.13
CA ASN A 76 -16.45 -14.42 -1.13
C ASN A 76 -17.76 -15.18 -0.93
N GLU A 77 -18.71 -14.49 -0.31
CA GLU A 77 -20.07 -14.96 -0.04
C GLU A 77 -21.06 -14.17 -0.89
N MET A 78 -22.35 -14.54 -0.88
CA MET A 78 -23.35 -13.84 -1.69
C MET A 78 -23.45 -12.34 -1.39
N SER A 79 -23.15 -11.93 -0.15
CA SER A 79 -23.28 -10.55 0.33
C SER A 79 -21.98 -9.76 0.32
N VAL A 80 -20.83 -10.42 0.25
CA VAL A 80 -19.50 -9.80 0.40
C VAL A 80 -18.51 -10.43 -0.56
N SER A 81 -17.81 -9.62 -1.33
CA SER A 81 -16.68 -10.03 -2.18
C SER A 81 -15.37 -9.40 -1.73
N THR A 82 -14.26 -10.09 -1.96
CA THR A 82 -12.91 -9.60 -1.69
C THR A 82 -12.09 -9.52 -2.98
N GLU A 83 -11.51 -8.36 -3.25
CA GLU A 83 -10.54 -8.14 -4.31
C GLU A 83 -9.14 -7.90 -3.73
N LEU A 84 -8.13 -8.56 -4.31
CA LEU A 84 -6.72 -8.31 -4.01
C LEU A 84 -6.16 -7.30 -5.01
N ILE A 85 -5.74 -6.15 -4.51
CA ILE A 85 -5.10 -5.10 -5.30
C ILE A 85 -3.60 -5.14 -5.00
N GLN A 86 -2.80 -5.65 -5.93
CA GLN A 86 -1.35 -5.61 -5.78
C GLN A 86 -0.86 -4.19 -6.05
N THR A 87 -0.27 -3.58 -5.02
CA THR A 87 0.55 -2.39 -5.20
C THR A 87 1.98 -2.83 -5.52
N ASN A 88 2.87 -1.87 -5.74
CA ASN A 88 4.29 -2.14 -6.01
C ASN A 88 4.97 -2.97 -4.88
N ASN A 89 6.29 -3.13 -4.94
CA ASN A 89 7.07 -3.96 -4.00
C ASN A 89 7.02 -3.55 -2.51
N THR A 90 6.18 -2.59 -2.11
CA THR A 90 6.08 -2.09 -0.74
C THR A 90 4.85 -2.60 0.02
N GLY A 91 3.82 -3.06 -0.68
CA GLY A 91 2.58 -3.48 -0.03
C GLY A 91 1.56 -4.13 -0.96
N PHE A 92 0.31 -4.14 -0.52
CA PHE A 92 -0.89 -4.49 -1.30
C PHE A 92 -2.13 -4.00 -0.54
N SER A 93 -3.30 -4.11 -1.16
CA SER A 93 -4.57 -3.82 -0.51
C SER A 93 -5.57 -4.96 -0.67
N LEU A 94 -6.48 -5.10 0.29
CA LEU A 94 -7.70 -5.89 0.14
C LEU A 94 -8.89 -4.94 0.10
N LEU A 95 -9.74 -5.09 -0.91
CA LEU A 95 -10.99 -4.34 -1.05
C LEU A 95 -12.16 -5.30 -0.80
N TYR A 96 -12.99 -4.98 0.18
CA TYR A 96 -14.21 -5.71 0.49
C TYR A 96 -15.41 -4.89 0.02
N GLU A 97 -16.31 -5.51 -0.74
CA GLU A 97 -17.54 -4.87 -1.19
C GLU A 97 -18.76 -5.59 -0.62
N GLN A 98 -19.60 -4.85 0.10
CA GLN A 98 -20.85 -5.37 0.66
C GLN A 98 -22.02 -4.95 -0.22
N ASN A 99 -22.68 -5.94 -0.83
CA ASN A 99 -23.67 -5.74 -1.89
C ASN A 99 -25.12 -5.98 -1.43
N ALA A 100 -25.33 -6.52 -0.23
CA ALA A 100 -26.65 -6.98 0.25
C ALA A 100 -27.42 -5.94 1.07
N SER A 101 -27.11 -4.65 0.91
CA SER A 101 -27.60 -3.57 1.78
C SER A 101 -28.14 -2.40 0.93
N LEU A 102 -29.10 -1.64 1.47
CA LEU A 102 -29.58 -0.39 0.85
C LEU A 102 -28.45 0.63 0.72
N THR A 103 -27.53 0.62 1.69
CA THR A 103 -26.28 1.39 1.65
C THR A 103 -25.17 0.47 1.15
N LYS A 104 -24.63 0.76 -0.03
CA LYS A 104 -23.50 0.01 -0.57
C LYS A 104 -22.24 0.39 0.21
N ILE A 105 -21.41 -0.59 0.55
CA ILE A 105 -20.21 -0.35 1.36
C ILE A 105 -18.99 -0.92 0.64
N LYS A 106 -17.93 -0.13 0.56
CA LYS A 106 -16.59 -0.58 0.16
C LYS A 106 -15.64 -0.32 1.33
N GLU A 107 -14.85 -1.31 1.71
CA GLU A 107 -13.79 -1.16 2.71
C GLU A 107 -12.45 -1.59 2.12
N LYS A 108 -11.48 -0.68 2.07
CA LYS A 108 -10.13 -0.97 1.58
C LYS A 108 -9.15 -0.98 2.75
N TYR A 109 -8.34 -2.02 2.81
CA TYR A 109 -7.34 -2.22 3.84
C TYR A 109 -5.96 -2.21 3.17
N ASN A 110 -5.11 -1.28 3.57
CA ASN A 110 -3.78 -1.10 2.99
C ASN A 110 -2.73 -1.77 3.88
N PHE A 111 -1.92 -2.64 3.29
CA PHE A 111 -0.90 -3.41 3.99
C PHE A 111 0.50 -3.12 3.46
N ILE A 112 1.49 -3.23 4.35
CA ILE A 112 2.91 -3.25 4.01
C ILE A 112 3.54 -4.59 4.40
N TYR A 113 4.61 -4.96 3.71
CA TYR A 113 5.44 -6.10 4.10
C TYR A 113 6.40 -5.72 5.23
N SER A 114 6.65 -6.65 6.14
CA SER A 114 7.63 -6.56 7.23
C SER A 114 8.29 -7.91 7.47
N ASP A 115 9.41 -7.92 8.19
CA ASP A 115 10.08 -9.18 8.58
C ASP A 115 9.20 -10.10 9.44
N THR A 116 8.21 -9.52 10.13
CA THR A 116 7.27 -10.24 10.99
C THR A 116 6.01 -10.71 10.26
N GLY A 117 5.82 -10.33 9.00
CA GLY A 117 4.59 -10.59 8.26
C GLY A 117 4.06 -9.33 7.57
N ILE A 118 2.74 -9.16 7.55
CA ILE A 118 2.11 -7.96 6.99
C ILE A 118 1.58 -7.07 8.13
N LEU A 119 1.70 -5.76 7.95
CA LEU A 119 1.17 -4.75 8.85
C LEU A 119 0.09 -3.97 8.13
N LEU A 120 -1.07 -3.77 8.78
CA LEU A 120 -2.10 -2.85 8.31
C LEU A 120 -1.67 -1.41 8.64
N ILE A 121 -1.69 -0.53 7.64
CA ILE A 121 -1.28 0.87 7.78
C ILE A 121 -2.46 1.83 7.85
N ASP A 122 -3.53 1.53 7.12
CA ASP A 122 -4.76 2.30 7.14
C ASP A 122 -5.93 1.48 6.59
N LYS A 123 -7.14 1.91 6.96
CA LYS A 123 -8.43 1.43 6.47
C LYS A 123 -9.19 2.60 5.87
N GLU A 124 -9.73 2.41 4.68
CA GLU A 124 -10.66 3.35 4.06
C GLU A 124 -12.06 2.73 4.02
N ILE A 125 -13.07 3.50 4.40
CA ILE A 125 -14.48 3.09 4.46
C ILE A 125 -15.27 4.03 3.58
N ILE A 126 -15.98 3.48 2.62
CA ILE A 126 -16.89 4.20 1.74
C ILE A 126 -18.28 3.61 1.88
N LYS A 127 -19.26 4.49 2.13
CA LYS A 127 -20.68 4.14 2.19
C LYS A 127 -21.45 5.03 1.22
N PHE A 128 -22.28 4.44 0.38
CA PHE A 128 -23.11 5.15 -0.59
C PHE A 128 -24.56 4.70 -0.50
N GLY A 129 -25.48 5.66 -0.32
CA GLY A 129 -26.90 5.40 -0.16
C GLY A 129 -27.75 6.63 -0.47
N GLN A 130 -29.01 6.61 -0.05
CA GLN A 130 -29.95 7.72 -0.29
C GLN A 130 -29.51 9.03 0.37
N ASP A 131 -28.79 8.95 1.49
CA ASP A 131 -28.29 10.11 2.22
C ASP A 131 -27.02 10.73 1.59
N GLY A 132 -26.47 10.09 0.54
CA GLY A 132 -25.29 10.54 -0.17
C GLY A 132 -24.10 9.59 0.01
N LEU A 133 -22.91 10.17 0.09
CA LEU A 133 -21.64 9.45 0.22
C LEU A 133 -20.97 9.80 1.55
N MET A 134 -20.44 8.80 2.22
CA MET A 134 -19.56 8.96 3.38
C MET A 134 -18.23 8.28 3.06
N ILE A 135 -17.13 8.97 3.35
CA ILE A 135 -15.78 8.43 3.16
C ILE A 135 -14.90 8.77 4.35
N ASN A 136 -14.31 7.75 4.95
CA ASN A 136 -13.37 7.90 6.06
C ASN A 136 -12.07 7.14 5.74
N ARG A 137 -10.91 7.71 6.04
CA ARG A 137 -9.63 7.00 6.14
C ARG A 137 -9.15 7.03 7.58
N LEU A 138 -8.84 5.86 8.13
CA LEU A 138 -8.31 5.67 9.46
C LEU A 138 -6.91 5.07 9.37
N TYR A 139 -5.90 5.81 9.82
CA TYR A 139 -4.58 5.23 10.01
C TYR A 139 -4.55 4.29 11.20
N ILE A 140 -3.73 3.26 11.13
CA ILE A 140 -3.63 2.23 12.17
C ILE A 140 -2.16 2.07 12.58
N ASP A 141 -1.89 2.13 13.87
CA ASP A 141 -0.53 1.97 14.39
C ASP A 141 -0.20 0.51 14.68
N ASN A 142 0.87 0.00 14.05
CA ASN A 142 1.51 -1.28 14.37
C ASN A 142 0.55 -2.50 14.44
N PHE A 143 -0.46 -2.54 13.57
CA PHE A 143 -1.44 -3.63 13.56
C PHE A 143 -0.92 -4.80 12.73
N ASN A 144 -0.35 -5.78 13.43
CA ASN A 144 0.16 -6.99 12.84
C ASN A 144 -0.95 -8.01 12.57
N MET A 145 -0.97 -8.58 11.36
CA MET A 145 -1.99 -9.54 10.93
C MET A 145 -1.74 -10.99 11.36
N LEU A 146 -0.64 -11.28 12.06
CA LEU A 146 -0.41 -12.62 12.60
C LEU A 146 -1.58 -13.05 13.49
N ASN A 147 -2.18 -14.19 13.15
CA ASN A 147 -3.35 -14.76 13.82
C ASN A 147 -4.60 -13.85 13.80
N LYS A 148 -4.70 -12.93 12.83
CA LYS A 148 -5.90 -12.12 12.60
C LYS A 148 -6.68 -12.61 11.39
N THR A 149 -7.98 -12.39 11.44
CA THR A 149 -8.95 -12.73 10.38
C THR A 149 -9.68 -11.48 9.90
N TYR A 150 -10.56 -11.64 8.91
CA TYR A 150 -11.45 -10.58 8.44
C TYR A 150 -12.31 -9.96 9.56
N GLU A 151 -12.81 -10.76 10.51
CA GLU A 151 -13.62 -10.25 11.63
C GLU A 151 -12.84 -9.23 12.48
N ASN A 152 -11.52 -9.43 12.66
CA ASN A 152 -10.70 -8.45 13.36
C ASN A 152 -10.59 -7.12 12.60
N LEU A 153 -10.53 -7.19 11.26
CA LEU A 153 -10.47 -6.02 10.40
C LEU A 153 -11.79 -5.22 10.41
N GLN A 154 -12.93 -5.91 10.40
CA GLN A 154 -14.24 -5.26 10.39
C GLN A 154 -14.46 -4.33 11.58
N SER A 155 -13.97 -4.72 12.77
CA SER A 155 -14.14 -3.91 13.99
C SER A 155 -13.39 -2.57 13.96
N LEU A 156 -12.41 -2.42 13.07
CA LEU A 156 -11.61 -1.20 12.98
C LEU A 156 -12.44 -0.05 12.42
N GLY A 157 -12.41 1.09 13.11
CA GLY A 157 -13.14 2.29 12.72
C GLY A 157 -14.65 2.23 12.94
N ALA A 158 -15.16 1.24 13.70
CA ALA A 158 -16.59 1.14 14.03
C ALA A 158 -17.12 2.36 14.83
N GLU A 159 -16.22 3.11 15.49
CA GLU A 159 -16.53 4.32 16.26
C GLU A 159 -16.49 5.60 15.41
N LEU A 160 -16.07 5.52 14.14
CA LEU A 160 -16.00 6.70 13.29
C LEU A 160 -17.41 7.19 12.93
N PRO A 161 -17.60 8.51 12.79
CA PRO A 161 -18.91 9.06 12.49
C PRO A 161 -19.32 8.74 11.05
N ASP A 162 -20.60 8.40 10.90
CA ASP A 162 -21.28 8.22 9.61
C ASP A 162 -21.85 9.56 9.10
N ASN A 163 -20.96 10.47 8.71
CA ASN A 163 -21.35 11.76 8.16
C ASN A 163 -21.53 11.65 6.64
N PHE A 164 -22.76 11.53 6.18
CA PHE A 164 -23.08 11.49 4.74
C PHE A 164 -23.14 12.89 4.14
N GLU A 165 -22.54 13.04 2.95
CA GLU A 165 -22.54 14.26 2.15
C GLU A 165 -23.19 14.00 0.79
N GLN A 166 -24.18 14.83 0.43
CA GLN A 166 -24.87 14.69 -0.86
C GLN A 166 -24.16 15.41 -2.01
N ALA A 167 -23.50 16.53 -1.71
CA ALA A 167 -22.99 17.47 -2.72
C ALA A 167 -21.46 17.47 -2.84
N SER A 168 -20.75 16.92 -1.86
CA SER A 168 -19.28 16.90 -1.82
C SER A 168 -18.76 15.48 -1.73
N SER A 169 -17.70 15.22 -2.50
CA SER A 169 -16.91 14.00 -2.43
C SER A 169 -15.69 14.29 -1.58
N SER A 170 -15.84 14.26 -0.26
CA SER A 170 -14.74 14.49 0.68
C SER A 170 -14.51 13.26 1.55
N MET A 171 -13.23 13.01 1.87
CA MET A 171 -12.82 11.98 2.83
C MET A 171 -12.31 12.63 4.09
N SER A 172 -12.88 12.26 5.23
CA SER A 172 -12.33 12.60 6.54
C SER A 172 -11.18 11.66 6.88
N ILE A 173 -10.06 12.22 7.32
CA ILE A 173 -8.83 11.45 7.64
C ILE A 173 -8.56 11.53 9.13
N TYR A 174 -8.43 10.36 9.74
CA TYR A 174 -8.25 10.15 11.18
C TYR A 174 -6.90 9.52 11.47
N ASP A 175 -6.28 9.91 12.58
CA ASP A 175 -5.13 9.21 13.13
C ASP A 175 -5.53 7.91 13.84
N SER A 176 -4.54 7.16 14.31
CA SER A 176 -4.73 5.89 15.03
C SER A 176 -5.53 5.98 16.33
N LYS A 177 -5.83 7.19 16.81
CA LYS A 177 -6.64 7.46 18.00
C LYS A 177 -8.03 7.98 17.65
N ASN A 178 -8.45 7.83 16.39
CA ASN A 178 -9.72 8.32 15.85
C ASN A 178 -9.85 9.86 15.92
N ILE A 179 -8.74 10.60 15.96
CA ILE A 179 -8.77 12.07 15.95
C ILE A 179 -8.72 12.54 14.48
N PRO A 180 -9.72 13.31 14.00
CA PRO A 180 -9.68 13.86 12.65
C PRO A 180 -8.56 14.89 12.55
N PHE A 181 -7.74 14.80 11.50
CA PHE A 181 -6.63 15.74 11.28
C PHE A 181 -6.54 16.32 9.88
N ALA A 182 -7.26 15.75 8.91
CA ALA A 182 -7.31 16.27 7.55
C ALA A 182 -8.60 15.89 6.83
N THR A 183 -8.87 16.59 5.74
CA THR A 183 -9.88 16.21 4.75
C THR A 183 -9.24 16.10 3.37
N GLN A 184 -9.68 15.16 2.55
CA GLN A 184 -9.26 15.01 1.15
C GLN A 184 -10.44 15.25 0.22
N ASN A 185 -10.33 16.25 -0.65
CA ASN A 185 -11.41 16.63 -1.55
C ASN A 185 -11.21 16.05 -2.95
N PHE A 186 -12.18 15.27 -3.42
CA PHE A 186 -12.15 14.65 -4.73
C PHE A 186 -12.97 15.46 -5.75
N GLN A 187 -12.45 15.55 -6.98
CA GLN A 187 -13.12 16.24 -8.09
C GLN A 187 -14.03 15.27 -8.86
N TYR A 188 -14.93 14.60 -8.15
CA TYR A 188 -15.88 13.61 -8.67
C TYR A 188 -17.26 13.88 -8.07
N SER A 189 -18.32 13.51 -8.79
CA SER A 189 -19.63 13.36 -8.16
C SER A 189 -19.59 12.22 -7.13
N THR A 190 -20.53 12.21 -6.19
CA THR A 190 -20.59 11.19 -5.15
C THR A 190 -20.78 9.78 -5.72
N GLU A 191 -21.60 9.66 -6.77
CA GLU A 191 -21.84 8.41 -7.48
C GLU A 191 -20.62 7.97 -8.30
N ASP A 192 -20.03 8.87 -9.08
CA ASP A 192 -18.84 8.56 -9.90
C ASP A 192 -17.66 8.13 -9.04
N LEU A 193 -17.50 8.76 -7.88
CA LEU A 193 -16.46 8.39 -6.93
C LEU A 193 -16.69 6.98 -6.40
N PHE A 194 -17.93 6.66 -5.98
CA PHE A 194 -18.24 5.32 -5.47
C PHE A 194 -17.99 4.23 -6.52
N ILE A 195 -18.42 4.47 -7.76
CA ILE A 195 -18.26 3.53 -8.87
C ILE A 195 -16.76 3.32 -9.18
N SER A 196 -16.00 4.42 -9.27
CA SER A 196 -14.59 4.38 -9.69
C SER A 196 -13.64 3.96 -8.57
N TYR A 197 -14.08 3.98 -7.31
CA TYR A 197 -13.24 3.59 -6.19
C TYR A 197 -12.84 2.11 -6.26
N PRO A 198 -11.55 1.77 -6.04
CA PRO A 198 -10.48 2.60 -5.46
C PRO A 198 -9.59 3.35 -6.46
N ASP A 199 -9.87 3.27 -7.75
CA ASP A 199 -9.10 3.87 -8.84
C ASP A 199 -9.50 5.34 -9.08
N VAL A 200 -9.48 6.13 -8.00
CA VAL A 200 -9.79 7.56 -8.04
C VAL A 200 -8.50 8.38 -7.97
N LYS A 201 -8.43 9.47 -8.73
CA LYS A 201 -7.29 10.38 -8.65
C LYS A 201 -7.22 11.01 -7.26
N ASP A 202 -6.02 11.03 -6.69
CA ASP A 202 -5.78 11.70 -5.41
C ASP A 202 -6.31 13.13 -5.42
N GLY A 203 -7.17 13.41 -4.44
CA GLY A 203 -7.66 14.75 -4.13
C GLY A 203 -6.67 15.57 -3.33
N ASP A 204 -6.91 16.88 -3.25
CA ASP A 204 -6.13 17.77 -2.39
C ASP A 204 -6.44 17.50 -0.91
N ILE A 205 -5.39 17.30 -0.12
CA ILE A 205 -5.47 17.11 1.33
C ILE A 205 -5.36 18.47 2.02
N ASN A 206 -6.36 18.83 2.82
CA ASN A 206 -6.35 19.98 3.72
C ASN A 206 -6.14 19.49 5.16
N ILE A 207 -5.04 19.90 5.79
CA ILE A 207 -4.66 19.46 7.13
C ILE A 207 -5.18 20.46 8.16
N SER A 208 -6.14 20.03 8.98
CA SER A 208 -6.72 20.82 10.07
C SER A 208 -5.95 20.69 11.39
N ASN A 209 -5.22 19.59 11.59
CA ASN A 209 -4.39 19.35 12.77
C ASN A 209 -2.99 18.87 12.39
N VAL A 210 -2.05 19.83 12.26
CA VAL A 210 -0.66 19.57 11.86
C VAL A 210 0.12 18.71 12.85
N GLU A 211 -0.23 18.75 14.14
CA GLU A 211 0.44 17.94 15.16
C GLU A 211 0.09 16.47 15.00
N SER A 212 -1.21 16.15 14.91
CA SER A 212 -1.70 14.79 14.65
C SER A 212 -1.14 14.27 13.31
N ALA A 213 -1.21 15.07 12.24
CA ALA A 213 -0.65 14.70 10.95
C ALA A 213 0.86 14.36 11.02
N ASN A 214 1.66 15.19 11.70
CA ASN A 214 3.10 14.96 11.83
C ASN A 214 3.42 13.74 12.70
N ASN A 215 2.65 13.50 13.76
CA ASN A 215 2.79 12.32 14.61
C ASN A 215 2.42 11.05 13.83
N GLN A 216 1.35 11.09 13.04
CA GLN A 216 0.95 9.98 12.17
C GLN A 216 2.02 9.67 11.13
N ALA A 217 2.60 10.69 10.48
CA ALA A 217 3.69 10.50 9.54
C ALA A 217 4.93 9.87 10.19
N PHE A 218 5.25 10.28 11.42
CA PHE A 218 6.33 9.67 12.20
C PHE A 218 6.04 8.20 12.52
N ASN A 219 4.80 7.85 12.89
CA ASN A 219 4.41 6.47 13.15
C ASN A 219 4.52 5.60 11.90
N LEU A 220 4.11 6.11 10.73
CA LEU A 220 4.30 5.44 9.44
C LEU A 220 5.79 5.16 9.15
N GLU A 221 6.68 6.12 9.42
CA GLU A 221 8.14 5.93 9.27
C GLU A 221 8.69 4.83 10.20
N LYS A 222 8.14 4.72 11.41
CA LYS A 222 8.57 3.73 12.42
C LYS A 222 8.25 2.31 12.02
N ILE A 223 7.10 2.08 11.38
CA ILE A 223 6.67 0.77 10.91
C ILE A 223 7.20 0.43 9.50
N GLY A 224 7.94 1.34 8.87
CA GLY A 224 8.53 1.12 7.54
C GLY A 224 7.64 1.54 6.37
N ALA A 225 6.47 2.14 6.62
CA ALA A 225 5.60 2.76 5.62
C ALA A 225 6.18 4.10 5.12
N ASN A 226 7.43 4.07 4.65
CA ASN A 226 8.21 5.26 4.33
C ASN A 226 7.59 6.07 3.17
N GLN A 227 6.97 5.41 2.20
CA GLN A 227 6.34 6.11 1.07
C GLN A 227 5.11 6.91 1.51
N GLN A 228 4.25 6.32 2.35
CA GLN A 228 3.08 6.98 2.90
C GLN A 228 3.48 8.09 3.87
N SER A 229 4.50 7.85 4.69
CA SER A 229 5.09 8.89 5.55
C SER A 229 5.60 10.08 4.73
N LYS A 230 6.35 9.81 3.65
CA LYS A 230 6.85 10.85 2.72
C LYS A 230 5.70 11.69 2.16
N ILE A 231 4.67 11.05 1.60
CA ILE A 231 3.52 11.73 1.01
C ILE A 231 2.88 12.67 2.05
N LEU A 232 2.59 12.17 3.27
CA LEU A 232 1.97 13.00 4.31
C LEU A 232 2.89 14.16 4.75
N LEU A 233 4.20 13.96 4.86
CA LEU A 233 5.16 15.01 5.24
C LEU A 233 5.30 16.08 4.17
N GLU A 234 5.28 15.71 2.88
CA GLU A 234 5.27 16.66 1.78
C GLU A 234 3.99 17.52 1.81
N GLN A 235 2.84 16.93 2.15
CA GLN A 235 1.58 17.66 2.34
C GLN A 235 1.63 18.61 3.54
N ILE A 236 2.22 18.18 4.66
CA ILE A 236 2.44 19.03 5.84
C ILE A 236 3.32 20.22 5.49
N ILE A 237 4.47 20.00 4.85
CA ILE A 237 5.41 21.08 4.52
C ILE A 237 4.82 22.07 3.52
N ARG A 238 4.02 21.58 2.56
CA ARG A 238 3.30 22.42 1.60
C ARG A 238 2.36 23.42 2.28
N GLN A 239 1.67 23.01 3.35
CA GLN A 239 0.72 23.85 4.08
C GLN A 239 1.33 24.61 5.26
N PHE A 240 2.34 24.03 5.89
CA PHE A 240 3.00 24.55 7.10
C PHE A 240 4.52 24.58 6.91
N PRO A 241 5.04 25.48 6.06
CA PRO A 241 6.46 25.51 5.67
C PRO A 241 7.42 25.87 6.81
N ASP A 242 6.91 26.34 7.95
CA ASP A 242 7.67 26.64 9.18
C ASP A 242 7.65 25.50 10.20
N ARG A 243 6.99 24.36 9.89
CA ARG A 243 6.94 23.19 10.77
C ARG A 243 8.29 22.47 10.79
N ILE A 244 9.17 22.93 11.68
CA ILE A 244 10.55 22.44 11.85
C ILE A 244 10.64 20.91 11.84
N VAL A 245 9.85 20.24 12.70
CA VAL A 245 9.94 18.78 12.90
C VAL A 245 9.58 18.00 11.63
N ALA A 246 8.70 18.54 10.78
CA ALA A 246 8.31 17.86 9.53
C ALA A 246 9.50 17.73 8.56
N TYR A 247 10.39 18.73 8.47
CA TYR A 247 11.60 18.63 7.65
C TYR A 247 12.58 17.58 8.18
N LEU A 248 12.72 17.46 9.51
CA LEU A 248 13.56 16.42 10.11
C LEU A 248 13.01 15.03 9.78
N ASN A 249 11.70 14.84 9.98
CA ASN A 249 11.02 13.58 9.70
C ASN A 249 11.10 13.23 8.20
N LEU A 250 10.89 14.21 7.30
CA LEU A 250 10.98 13.98 5.86
C LEU A 250 12.41 13.62 5.46
N ALA A 251 13.42 14.29 6.01
CA ALA A 251 14.81 13.95 5.75
C ALA A 251 15.17 12.53 6.21
N ASP A 252 14.69 12.11 7.38
CA ASP A 252 14.90 10.75 7.89
C ASP A 252 14.24 9.69 6.97
N VAL A 253 13.01 9.97 6.49
CA VAL A 253 12.30 9.10 5.53
C VAL A 253 13.02 9.03 4.19
N LEU A 254 13.40 10.17 3.62
CA LEU A 254 14.13 10.27 2.35
C LEU A 254 15.46 9.51 2.41
N TRP A 255 16.16 9.60 3.55
CA TRP A 255 17.38 8.85 3.78
C TRP A 255 17.13 7.33 3.75
N LYS A 256 16.04 6.85 4.37
CA LYS A 256 15.66 5.42 4.38
C LYS A 256 15.33 4.88 2.99
N ILE A 257 14.68 5.69 2.15
CA ILE A 257 14.35 5.31 0.76
C ILE A 257 15.47 5.63 -0.24
N GLN A 258 16.67 5.92 0.25
CA GLN A 258 17.89 6.18 -0.53
C GLN A 258 17.84 7.45 -1.40
N ASP A 259 16.91 8.37 -1.15
CA ASP A 259 16.92 9.71 -1.74
C ASP A 259 17.75 10.68 -0.88
N GLN A 260 19.05 10.40 -0.80
CA GLN A 260 19.97 11.12 0.09
C GLN A 260 20.15 12.60 -0.31
N ASN A 261 20.00 12.91 -1.60
CA ASN A 261 20.08 14.28 -2.11
C ASN A 261 18.94 15.13 -1.54
N GLN A 262 17.70 14.67 -1.65
CA GLN A 262 16.56 15.38 -1.05
C GLN A 262 16.61 15.35 0.47
N ALA A 263 17.12 14.27 1.08
CA ALA A 263 17.31 14.21 2.53
C ALA A 263 18.25 15.33 3.02
N LYS A 264 19.39 15.55 2.35
CA LYS A 264 20.35 16.60 2.69
C LYS A 264 19.74 18.01 2.58
N ILE A 265 18.91 18.26 1.56
CA ILE A 265 18.17 19.53 1.41
C ILE A 265 17.25 19.74 2.62
N ASN A 266 16.48 18.72 3.01
CA ASN A 266 15.55 18.80 4.13
C ASN A 266 16.25 18.91 5.50
N TYR A 267 17.36 18.21 5.73
CA TYR A 267 18.19 18.39 6.93
C TYR A 267 18.75 19.81 7.03
N THR A 268 19.22 20.37 5.91
CA THR A 268 19.73 21.74 5.86
C THR A 268 18.63 22.75 6.20
N LYS A 269 17.42 22.56 5.65
CA LYS A 269 16.25 23.40 5.95
C LYS A 269 15.83 23.28 7.42
N TYR A 270 15.78 22.07 7.98
CA TYR A 270 15.54 21.83 9.40
C TYR A 270 16.54 22.61 10.29
N LEU A 271 17.84 22.48 10.01
CA LEU A 271 18.89 23.16 10.78
C LEU A 271 18.77 24.69 10.65
N SER A 272 18.44 25.19 9.46
CA SER A 272 18.19 26.61 9.22
C SER A 272 17.02 27.14 10.06
N LEU A 273 15.90 26.42 10.09
CA LEU A 273 14.73 26.81 10.91
C LEU A 273 14.99 26.71 12.41
N MET A 274 15.75 25.70 12.86
CA MET A 274 16.17 25.59 14.27
C MET A 274 16.96 26.83 14.70
N LYS A 275 17.85 27.35 13.83
CA LYS A 275 18.62 28.57 14.09
C LYS A 275 17.74 29.82 14.04
N SER A 276 16.96 30.00 12.97
CA SER A 276 16.18 31.23 12.77
C SER A 276 15.08 31.43 13.82
N GLN A 277 14.52 30.33 14.35
CA GLN A 277 13.50 30.38 15.40
C GLN A 277 14.09 30.29 16.82
N ASN A 278 15.40 30.50 16.98
CA ASN A 278 16.13 30.47 18.27
C ASN A 278 15.83 29.20 19.10
N LYS A 279 15.69 28.05 18.44
CA LYS A 279 15.49 26.77 19.12
C LYS A 279 16.82 26.29 19.70
N ASN A 280 16.75 25.45 20.73
CA ASN A 280 17.94 24.89 21.34
C ASN A 280 18.68 23.95 20.36
N LEU A 281 19.83 24.39 19.86
CA LEU A 281 20.65 23.62 18.91
C LEU A 281 21.27 22.36 19.52
N SER A 282 21.34 22.24 20.85
CA SER A 282 21.78 21.01 21.51
C SER A 282 20.80 19.85 21.34
N LYS A 283 19.56 20.13 20.90
CA LYS A 283 18.54 19.12 20.57
C LYS A 283 18.61 18.64 19.12
N VAL A 284 19.47 19.24 18.29
CA VAL A 284 19.67 18.77 16.91
C VAL A 284 20.39 17.42 16.95
N PRO A 285 19.80 16.35 16.38
CA PRO A 285 20.45 15.04 16.38
C PRO A 285 21.76 15.06 15.58
N GLN A 286 22.79 14.36 16.07
CA GLN A 286 24.11 14.33 15.43
C GLN A 286 24.05 13.91 13.95
N ARG A 287 23.17 12.95 13.62
CA ARG A 287 22.92 12.48 12.24
C ARG A 287 22.60 13.61 11.25
N VAL A 288 22.00 14.71 11.71
CA VAL A 288 21.69 15.87 10.86
C VAL A 288 22.98 16.48 10.34
N TYR A 289 23.96 16.72 11.21
CA TYR A 289 25.26 17.28 10.81
C TYR A 289 26.06 16.32 9.94
N ASP A 290 25.99 15.03 10.25
CA ASP A 290 26.73 14.00 9.52
C ASP A 290 26.21 13.84 8.09
N ARG A 291 24.88 13.86 7.91
CA ARG A 291 24.20 13.66 6.62
C ARG A 291 24.10 14.91 5.75
N ILE A 292 24.44 16.09 6.31
CA ILE A 292 24.57 17.34 5.54
C ILE A 292 25.92 17.43 4.83
N LYS A 293 26.98 16.77 5.33
CA LYS A 293 28.30 16.78 4.70
C LYS A 293 28.23 16.05 3.38
#